data_AF-A0A6P7GZJ7-F1
#
_entry.id   AF-A0A6P7GZJ7-F1
#
_cell.length_a   1.000
_cell.length_b   1.000
_cell.length_c   1.000
_cell.angle_alpha   90.00
_cell.angle_beta   90.00
_cell.angle_gamma   90.00
#
_symmetry.space_group_name_H-M   'P 1'
#
loop_
_entity.id
_entity.type
_entity.pdbx_description
1 polymer ?
#
loop_
_entity_poly.entity_id
_entity_poly.type
_entity_poly.pdbx_seq_one_letter_code
_entity_poly.pdbx_strand_id
1 'polypeptide(L)'
;MPALVINQITDLTPQHSINPSYINIPNNITLADPQFYDPSEVHLLIGAGLFFNLMGSGQIKGNKGQPFLQQTKLGWVVSGPVPSQAYCYHSGPSSCFLLSADPLQACIEKFWKIEENYITIPSK
;
A
#
# COMPACT_ATOMS: atom_id res chain seq x y z
N MET A 1 18.39 -10.18 -2.80
CA MET A 1 17.15 -10.47 -3.55
C MET A 1 17.14 -9.53 -4.75
N PRO A 2 16.89 -10.03 -5.97
CA PRO A 2 16.71 -9.17 -7.13
C PRO A 2 15.43 -8.36 -6.97
N ALA A 3 15.36 -7.24 -7.67
CA ALA A 3 14.18 -6.40 -7.74
C ALA A 3 13.93 -6.02 -9.21
N LEU A 4 12.66 -5.90 -9.58
CA LEU A 4 12.27 -5.32 -10.87
C LEU A 4 12.28 -3.80 -10.72
N VAL A 5 13.10 -3.10 -11.50
CA VAL A 5 13.09 -1.63 -11.53
C VAL A 5 12.21 -1.18 -12.69
N ILE A 6 11.18 -0.41 -12.36
CA ILE A 6 10.26 0.23 -13.30
C ILE A 6 10.16 1.72 -12.96
N ASN A 7 9.79 2.54 -13.94
CA ASN A 7 9.70 3.99 -13.76
C ASN A 7 8.55 4.41 -12.82
N GLN A 8 7.49 3.61 -12.75
CA GLN A 8 6.30 3.90 -11.95
C GLN A 8 5.60 2.60 -11.57
N ILE A 9 5.22 2.46 -10.30
CA ILE A 9 4.49 1.28 -9.80
C ILE A 9 2.99 1.49 -9.93
N THR A 10 2.49 2.62 -9.41
CA THR A 10 1.10 3.05 -9.49
C THR A 10 1.04 4.56 -9.73
N ASP A 11 -0.14 5.08 -10.02
CA ASP A 11 -0.42 6.50 -9.85
C ASP A 11 -0.39 6.89 -8.36
N LEU A 12 -0.53 8.19 -8.09
CA LEU A 12 -0.46 8.74 -6.75
C LEU A 12 -1.48 8.07 -5.82
N THR A 13 -1.02 7.69 -4.64
CA THR A 13 -1.82 7.05 -3.60
C THR A 13 -1.61 7.79 -2.28
N PRO A 14 -2.67 8.10 -1.51
CA PRO A 14 -4.07 8.06 -1.91
C PRO A 14 -4.35 9.02 -3.08
N GLN A 15 -5.43 8.77 -3.82
CA GLN A 15 -5.75 9.61 -4.97
C GLN A 15 -6.19 11.04 -4.60
N HIS A 16 -6.76 11.19 -3.40
CA HIS A 16 -7.12 12.46 -2.82
C HIS A 16 -6.52 12.54 -1.42
N SER A 17 -6.10 13.74 -1.01
CA SER A 17 -5.66 13.94 0.37
C SER A 17 -6.75 13.54 1.35
N ILE A 18 -6.34 12.96 2.47
CA ILE A 18 -7.21 12.57 3.57
C ILE A 18 -6.90 13.52 4.72
N ASN A 19 -7.92 13.99 5.45
CA ASN A 19 -7.72 14.69 6.70
C ASN A 19 -7.42 13.66 7.81
N PRO A 20 -6.18 13.59 8.33
CA PRO A 20 -5.79 12.58 9.31
C PRO A 20 -6.53 12.73 10.64
N SER A 21 -7.19 13.86 10.90
CA SER A 21 -8.00 14.08 12.12
C SER A 21 -9.21 13.14 12.23
N TYR A 22 -9.64 12.54 11.11
CA TYR A 22 -10.69 11.51 11.10
C TYR A 22 -10.18 10.14 11.54
N ILE A 23 -8.87 9.98 11.73
CA ILE A 23 -8.22 8.74 12.08
C ILE A 23 -7.64 8.88 13.48
N ASN A 24 -8.06 8.00 14.40
CA ASN A 24 -7.56 8.03 15.77
C ASN A 24 -6.17 7.37 15.84
N ILE A 25 -5.12 8.17 15.62
CA ILE A 25 -3.73 7.73 15.67
C ILE A 25 -3.14 8.09 17.05
N PRO A 26 -2.76 7.10 17.88
CA PRO A 26 -2.13 7.38 19.16
C PRO A 26 -0.78 8.08 19.01
N ASN A 27 -0.45 8.98 19.93
CA ASN A 27 0.82 9.73 19.89
C ASN A 27 2.07 8.85 20.17
N ASN A 28 1.90 7.61 20.63
CA ASN A 28 2.98 6.72 21.06
C ASN A 28 3.37 5.67 20.01
N ILE A 29 2.98 5.86 18.75
CA ILE A 29 3.34 4.95 17.65
C ILE A 29 4.06 5.70 16.52
N THR A 30 4.87 4.96 15.76
CA THR A 30 5.53 5.47 14.55
C THR A 30 4.85 4.86 13.32
N LEU A 31 4.34 5.72 12.44
CA LEU A 31 3.77 5.27 11.16
C LEU A 31 4.88 4.83 10.21
N ALA A 32 4.60 3.82 9.39
CA ALA A 32 5.52 3.40 8.32
C ALA A 32 5.65 4.47 7.24
N ASP A 33 4.56 5.22 7.03
CA ASP A 33 4.52 6.39 6.17
C ASP A 33 3.88 7.55 6.97
N PRO A 34 4.67 8.53 7.46
CA PRO A 34 4.16 9.69 8.16
C PRO A 34 3.27 10.61 7.29
N GLN A 35 3.34 10.49 5.97
CA GLN A 35 2.57 11.29 5.01
C GLN A 35 1.54 10.45 4.24
N PHE A 36 1.11 9.30 4.77
CA PHE A 36 0.15 8.38 4.14
C PHE A 36 -1.15 9.03 3.66
N TYR A 37 -1.46 10.23 4.16
CA TYR A 37 -2.67 10.97 3.89
C TYR A 37 -2.56 11.91 2.68
N ASP A 38 -1.36 12.15 2.16
CA ASP A 38 -1.13 13.00 0.98
C ASP A 38 -0.85 12.16 -0.27
N PRO A 39 -1.40 12.52 -1.45
CA PRO A 39 -1.11 11.82 -2.69
C PRO A 39 0.39 11.78 -3.01
N SER A 40 0.97 10.58 -3.01
CA SER A 40 2.39 10.37 -3.27
C SER A 40 2.62 9.12 -4.13
N GLU A 41 3.80 9.05 -4.76
CA GLU A 41 4.23 7.88 -5.51
C GLU A 41 4.49 6.68 -4.60
N VAL A 42 4.17 5.48 -5.09
CA VAL A 42 4.57 4.22 -4.45
C VAL A 42 5.99 3.87 -4.88
N HIS A 43 6.92 3.94 -3.92
CA HIS A 43 8.35 3.69 -4.18
C HIS A 43 8.74 2.20 -4.18
N LEU A 44 7.95 1.34 -3.54
CA LEU A 44 8.28 -0.08 -3.38
C LEU A 44 7.02 -0.94 -3.35
N LEU A 45 7.00 -1.97 -4.20
CA LEU A 45 6.00 -3.05 -4.14
C LEU A 45 6.64 -4.27 -3.49
N ILE A 46 5.99 -4.80 -2.45
CA ILE A 46 6.48 -5.95 -1.69
C ILE A 46 5.67 -7.19 -2.06
N GLY A 47 6.36 -8.23 -2.51
CA GLY A 47 5.76 -9.52 -2.87
C GLY A 47 5.17 -10.26 -1.67
N ALA A 48 4.22 -11.17 -1.96
CA ALA A 48 3.49 -11.92 -0.94
C ALA A 48 4.41 -12.81 -0.07
N GLY A 49 5.56 -13.26 -0.61
CA GLY A 49 6.54 -14.05 0.14
C GLY A 49 7.18 -13.30 1.33
N LEU A 50 7.20 -11.96 1.30
CA LEU A 50 7.68 -11.14 2.41
C LEU A 50 6.55 -10.56 3.25
N PHE A 51 5.33 -10.47 2.70
CA PHE A 51 4.18 -9.83 3.33
C PHE A 51 3.97 -10.28 4.78
N PHE A 52 3.77 -11.58 5.01
CA PHE A 52 3.51 -12.11 6.36
C PHE A 52 4.71 -11.98 7.30
N ASN A 53 5.94 -11.93 6.76
CA ASN A 53 7.14 -11.70 7.56
C ASN A 53 7.24 -10.26 8.06
N LEU A 54 6.60 -9.30 7.38
CA LEU A 54 6.56 -7.90 7.78
C LEU A 54 5.41 -7.60 8.74
N MET A 55 4.34 -8.40 8.71
CA MET A 55 3.18 -8.20 9.59
C MET A 55 3.57 -8.39 11.06
N GLY A 56 3.18 -7.41 11.89
CA GLY A 56 3.28 -7.49 13.34
C GLY A 56 1.99 -8.01 13.97
N SER A 57 2.05 -8.34 15.26
CA SER A 57 0.89 -8.81 16.03
C SER A 57 -0.02 -7.68 16.54
N GLY A 58 0.47 -6.43 16.57
CA GLY A 58 -0.28 -5.28 17.05
C GLY A 58 -1.34 -4.81 16.06
N GLN A 59 -2.55 -4.56 16.57
CA GLN A 59 -3.63 -3.92 15.81
C GLN A 59 -4.41 -2.98 16.74
N ILE A 60 -4.64 -1.75 16.30
CA ILE A 60 -5.51 -0.80 16.99
C ILE A 60 -6.76 -0.65 16.14
N LYS A 61 -7.87 -1.21 16.62
CA LYS A 61 -9.12 -1.24 15.87
C LYS A 61 -9.75 0.15 15.78
N GLY A 62 -10.19 0.51 14.58
CA GLY A 62 -11.13 1.61 14.38
C GLY A 62 -12.55 1.22 14.79
N ASN A 63 -13.42 2.22 14.83
CA ASN A 63 -14.86 1.99 14.93
C ASN A 63 -15.40 1.31 13.66
N LYS A 64 -16.65 0.84 13.70
CA LYS A 64 -17.30 0.25 12.52
C LYS A 64 -17.30 1.24 11.35
N GLY A 65 -16.75 0.83 10.21
CA GLY A 65 -16.63 1.67 9.01
C GLY A 65 -15.54 2.73 9.07
N GLN A 66 -14.62 2.64 10.04
CA GLN A 66 -13.44 3.49 10.17
C GLN A 66 -12.16 2.69 9.93
N PRO A 67 -11.06 3.35 9.57
CA PRO A 67 -9.79 2.67 9.41
C PRO A 67 -9.23 2.20 10.76
N PHE A 68 -8.39 1.17 10.71
CA PHE A 68 -7.64 0.62 11.83
C PHE A 68 -6.14 0.74 11.56
N LEU A 69 -5.34 0.63 12.61
CA LEU A 69 -3.88 0.62 12.50
C LEU A 69 -3.36 -0.80 12.64
N GLN A 70 -2.46 -1.18 11.75
CA GLN A 70 -1.80 -2.48 11.74
C GLN A 70 -0.31 -2.29 11.96
N GLN A 71 0.25 -2.99 12.94
CA GLN A 71 1.68 -2.99 13.16
C GLN A 71 2.38 -3.78 12.05
N THR A 72 3.48 -3.25 11.56
CA THR A 72 4.43 -3.97 10.69
C THR A 72 5.86 -3.72 11.17
N LYS A 73 6.83 -4.47 10.63
CA LYS A 73 8.26 -4.24 10.86
C LYS A 73 8.76 -2.91 10.30
N LEU A 74 8.01 -2.26 9.42
CA LEU A 74 8.34 -0.95 8.84
C LEU A 74 7.72 0.23 9.61
N GLY A 75 6.87 -0.05 10.60
CA GLY A 75 6.05 0.92 11.30
C GLY A 75 4.56 0.55 11.24
N TRP A 76 3.71 1.39 11.82
CA TRP A 76 2.26 1.19 11.79
C TRP A 76 1.68 1.70 10.47
N VAL A 77 0.81 0.90 9.85
CA VAL A 77 0.09 1.28 8.63
C VAL A 77 -1.38 1.51 8.94
N VAL A 78 -1.98 2.50 8.27
CA VAL A 78 -3.43 2.72 8.29
C VAL A 78 -4.06 1.79 7.25
N SER A 79 -5.13 1.09 7.63
CA SER A 79 -5.82 0.15 6.77
C SER A 79 -7.34 0.17 6.99
N GLY A 80 -8.10 -0.32 6.02
CA GLY A 80 -9.56 -0.37 6.07
C GLY A 80 -10.25 0.84 5.42
N PRO A 81 -11.58 0.94 5.56
CA PRO A 81 -12.36 1.95 4.87
C PRO A 81 -12.11 3.34 5.47
N VAL A 82 -11.89 4.32 4.58
CA VAL A 82 -11.81 5.73 4.96
C VAL A 82 -13.19 6.37 4.72
N PRO A 83 -13.78 7.05 5.72
CA PRO A 83 -15.07 7.73 5.56
C PRO A 83 -15.02 8.78 4.46
N SER A 84 -16.11 8.95 3.72
CA SER A 84 -16.16 9.94 2.65
C SER A 84 -15.87 11.37 3.13
N GLN A 85 -16.25 11.69 4.36
CA GLN A 85 -16.02 13.00 4.99
C GLN A 85 -14.54 13.28 5.27
N ALA A 86 -13.71 12.23 5.33
CA ALA A 86 -12.29 12.39 5.59
C ALA A 86 -11.52 12.81 4.33
N TYR A 87 -12.06 12.60 3.12
CA TYR A 87 -11.38 13.06 1.91
C TYR A 87 -11.48 14.57 1.78
N CYS A 88 -10.34 15.20 1.57
CA CYS A 88 -10.24 16.60 1.16
C CYS A 88 -10.63 16.69 -0.33
N TYR A 89 -11.93 16.67 -0.60
CA TYR A 89 -12.43 16.93 -1.95
C TYR A 89 -12.18 18.39 -2.30
N HIS A 90 -11.14 18.65 -3.08
CA HIS A 90 -11.22 19.74 -4.04
C HIS A 90 -12.23 19.32 -5.10
N SER A 91 -13.21 20.18 -5.43
CA SER A 91 -14.22 19.96 -6.47
C SER A 91 -13.57 19.45 -7.76
N GLY A 92 -13.50 18.13 -7.92
CA GLY A 92 -12.67 17.46 -8.91
C GLY A 92 -13.38 16.23 -9.44
N PRO A 93 -13.13 15.86 -10.71
CA PRO A 93 -13.87 14.81 -11.39
C PRO A 93 -13.64 13.46 -10.71
N SER A 94 -14.70 12.67 -10.58
CA SER A 94 -14.63 11.25 -10.21
C SER A 94 -13.71 10.54 -11.20
N SER A 95 -12.63 9.92 -10.71
CA SER A 95 -11.76 9.15 -11.58
C SER A 95 -12.33 7.77 -11.84
N CYS A 96 -12.33 7.36 -13.10
CA CYS A 96 -12.45 5.96 -13.48
C CYS A 96 -11.10 5.52 -14.05
N PHE A 97 -10.49 4.50 -13.46
CA PHE A 97 -9.29 3.88 -14.02
C PHE A 97 -9.69 2.96 -15.17
N LEU A 98 -9.40 3.39 -16.41
CA LEU A 98 -9.45 2.55 -17.60
C LEU A 98 -8.02 2.12 -17.92
N LEU A 99 -7.70 0.85 -17.69
CA LEU A 99 -6.39 0.27 -18.01
C LEU A 99 -6.43 -0.37 -19.40
N SER A 100 -5.47 -0.05 -20.26
CA SER A 100 -5.18 -0.88 -21.44
C SER A 100 -4.29 -2.06 -21.00
N ALA A 101 -4.62 -3.27 -21.45
CA ALA A 101 -4.08 -4.51 -20.88
C ALA A 101 -2.61 -4.79 -21.23
N ASP A 102 -2.15 -4.31 -22.39
CA ASP A 102 -0.91 -4.80 -23.01
C ASP A 102 0.38 -4.47 -22.22
N PRO A 103 0.58 -3.24 -21.68
CA PRO A 103 1.81 -2.91 -20.94
C PRO A 103 1.86 -3.56 -19.54
N LEU A 104 0.70 -3.73 -18.90
CA LEU A 104 0.58 -4.27 -17.55
C LEU A 104 0.92 -5.77 -17.51
N GLN A 105 0.42 -6.53 -18.49
CA GLN A 105 0.62 -7.97 -18.55
C GLN A 105 2.10 -8.34 -18.63
N ALA A 106 2.88 -7.65 -19.48
CA ALA A 106 4.32 -7.87 -19.60
C ALA A 106 5.09 -7.50 -18.30
N CYS A 107 4.64 -6.50 -17.56
CA CYS A 107 5.23 -6.10 -16.28
C CYS A 107 4.95 -7.15 -15.19
N ILE A 108 3.70 -7.60 -15.08
CA ILE A 108 3.29 -8.65 -14.14
C ILE A 108 4.03 -9.95 -14.44
N GLU A 109 4.17 -10.35 -15.70
CA GLU A 109 4.91 -11.56 -16.07
C GLU A 109 6.39 -11.49 -15.67
N LYS A 110 7.05 -10.33 -15.86
CA LYS A 110 8.42 -10.10 -15.39
C LYS A 110 8.52 -10.17 -13.87
N PHE A 111 7.56 -9.59 -13.16
CA PHE A 111 7.50 -9.63 -11.70
C PHE A 111 7.45 -11.07 -11.18
N TRP A 112 6.55 -11.91 -11.69
CA TRP A 112 6.44 -13.31 -11.28
C TRP A 112 7.68 -14.14 -11.61
N LYS A 113 8.30 -13.94 -12.79
CA LYS A 113 9.56 -14.60 -13.17
C LYS A 113 10.70 -14.30 -12.19
N ILE A 114 10.71 -13.12 -11.58
CA ILE A 114 11.71 -12.76 -10.57
C ILE A 114 11.45 -13.52 -9.26
N GLU A 115 10.21 -13.79 -8.88
CA GLU A 115 9.89 -14.59 -7.69
C GLU A 115 10.18 -16.09 -7.92
N GLU A 116 9.76 -16.66 -9.05
CA GLU A 116 9.86 -18.11 -9.33
C GLU A 116 11.30 -18.62 -9.39
N ASN A 117 12.23 -17.84 -9.96
CA ASN A 117 13.64 -18.23 -10.10
C ASN A 117 14.40 -18.34 -8.76
N TYR A 118 13.76 -18.03 -7.63
CA TYR A 118 14.30 -18.19 -6.28
C TYR A 118 13.59 -19.30 -5.48
N ILE A 119 12.47 -19.82 -5.99
CA ILE A 119 11.71 -20.90 -5.33
C ILE A 119 12.27 -22.28 -5.70
N THR A 120 13.06 -22.39 -6.77
CA THR A 120 13.85 -23.60 -7.08
C THR A 120 15.04 -23.76 -6.12
N ILE A 121 14.73 -24.23 -4.91
CA ILE A 121 15.71 -24.89 -4.05
C ILE A 121 16.21 -26.12 -4.80
N PRO A 122 17.52 -26.34 -5.00
CA PRO A 122 18.00 -27.54 -5.65
C PRO A 122 17.57 -28.76 -4.82
N SER A 123 16.78 -29.64 -5.44
CA SER A 123 16.44 -30.95 -4.88
C SER A 123 17.73 -31.72 -4.61
N LYS A 124 17.91 -32.12 -3.35
CA LYS A 124 18.95 -33.06 -2.93
C LYS A 124 18.66 -34.45 -3.48
#